data_AF-A0A7Y8VSN4-F1
#
_entry.id   AF-A0A7Y8VSN4-F1
#
_cell.length_a   1.000
_cell.length_b   1.000
_cell.length_c   1.000
_cell.angle_alpha   90.00
_cell.angle_beta   90.00
_cell.angle_gamma   90.00
#
_symmetry.space_group_name_H-M   'P 1'
#
loop_
_entity.id
_entity.type
_entity.pdbx_description
1 polymer ?
#
loop_
_entity_poly.entity_id
_entity_poly.type
_entity_poly.pdbx_seq_one_letter_code
_entity_poly.pdbx_strand_id
1 'polypeptide(L)'
;MSFFSKNACAFCGKEVGFIKGKKLNDGNHICSECEKNCSAYIDVSRYTKDFLTEHMEYMQKQDKLYKSEVEPLGKGGVNRIINAYNGIIFIDSIGMFEAITPKYSKKNQKELFRYDQIKDFAYYQVKNNSDSGKKYSEVGLDIFLKSEYTADGFKDPLPPSGKVHPYVALIRISFEKDTDDALAAGRAKDHLNELFGRPSETFGGSIKEAFTGTGQERADMKAQAETVKALGGLAKSFLQKDSAAVGQAQENLKMKTQDAVSTALDYGSKYTETADAAERRAWQ
;
A
#
# COMPACT_ATOMS: atom_id res chain seq x y z
N MET A 1 44.53 -5.50 13.73
CA MET A 1 43.49 -6.30 14.42
C MET A 1 42.13 -5.75 14.01
N SER A 2 41.18 -6.63 13.71
CA SER A 2 39.93 -6.35 12.98
C SER A 2 38.97 -5.44 13.78
N PHE A 3 38.73 -4.23 13.28
CA PHE A 3 37.76 -3.26 13.83
C PHE A 3 36.39 -3.45 13.18
N PHE A 4 35.60 -4.42 13.63
CA PHE A 4 34.17 -4.46 13.31
C PHE A 4 33.42 -4.86 14.57
N SER A 5 32.85 -3.86 15.28
CA SER A 5 31.97 -4.09 16.41
C SER A 5 30.74 -4.87 15.92
N LYS A 6 30.62 -6.13 16.35
CA LYS A 6 29.43 -6.94 16.08
C LYS A 6 28.34 -6.51 17.05
N ASN A 7 27.27 -5.93 16.54
CA ASN A 7 26.11 -5.56 17.36
C ASN A 7 25.17 -6.76 17.46
N ALA A 8 24.55 -7.00 18.61
CA ALA A 8 23.59 -8.10 18.78
C ALA A 8 22.20 -7.71 18.24
N CYS A 9 21.48 -8.68 17.69
CA CYS A 9 20.10 -8.49 17.24
C CYS A 9 19.18 -8.32 18.45
N ALA A 10 18.37 -7.26 18.46
CA ALA A 10 17.48 -6.93 19.55
C ALA A 10 16.32 -7.94 19.76
N PHE A 11 16.10 -8.84 18.79
CA PHE A 11 15.01 -9.82 18.80
C PHE A 11 15.49 -11.24 19.09
N CYS A 12 16.58 -11.68 18.43
CA CYS A 12 17.08 -13.06 18.56
C CYS A 12 18.45 -13.19 19.23
N GLY A 13 19.07 -12.07 19.64
CA GLY A 13 20.37 -12.05 20.32
C GLY A 13 21.58 -12.44 19.46
N LYS A 14 21.37 -12.92 18.23
CA LYS A 14 22.45 -13.30 17.32
C LYS A 14 23.30 -12.10 16.90
N GLU A 15 24.60 -12.32 16.73
CA GLU A 15 25.51 -11.31 16.21
C GLU A 15 25.09 -10.83 14.81
N VAL A 16 25.07 -9.52 14.64
CA VAL A 16 24.67 -8.87 13.40
C VAL A 16 25.91 -8.21 12.81
N GLY A 17 26.39 -8.79 11.71
CA GLY A 17 27.44 -8.15 10.91
C GLY A 17 26.90 -6.90 10.21
N PHE A 18 27.75 -5.88 10.07
CA PHE A 18 27.42 -4.59 9.44
C PHE A 18 26.70 -4.71 8.09
N ILE A 19 26.98 -5.76 7.32
CA ILE A 19 26.40 -5.98 5.98
C ILE A 19 24.99 -6.59 6.02
N LYS A 20 24.65 -7.39 7.05
CA LYS A 20 23.38 -8.14 7.13
C LYS A 20 22.39 -7.57 8.13
N GLY A 21 22.81 -6.54 8.87
CA GLY A 21 22.01 -5.86 9.87
C GLY A 21 21.47 -4.54 9.43
N LYS A 22 20.34 -4.14 10.01
CA LYS A 22 19.87 -2.76 9.95
C LYS A 22 19.89 -2.16 11.34
N LYS A 23 20.32 -0.90 11.41
CA LYS A 23 20.19 -0.07 12.61
C LYS A 23 18.78 0.50 12.65
N LEU A 24 18.15 0.41 13.81
CA LEU A 24 16.83 0.93 14.13
C LEU A 24 16.93 2.39 14.62
N ASN A 25 15.80 3.08 14.69
CA ASN A 25 15.74 4.49 15.07
C ASN A 25 16.18 4.73 16.53
N ASP A 26 15.94 3.77 17.40
CA ASP A 26 16.38 3.76 18.82
C ASP A 26 17.84 3.30 19.00
N GLY A 27 18.57 3.05 17.92
CA GLY A 27 19.96 2.58 17.95
C GLY A 27 20.13 1.07 18.12
N ASN A 28 19.04 0.32 18.32
CA ASN A 28 19.06 -1.14 18.31
C ASN A 28 19.37 -1.68 16.91
N HIS A 29 19.67 -2.99 16.83
CA HIS A 29 19.97 -3.65 15.55
C HIS A 29 19.02 -4.81 15.30
N ILE A 30 18.60 -4.99 14.05
CA ILE A 30 17.81 -6.12 13.58
C ILE A 30 18.60 -6.92 12.54
N CYS A 31 18.59 -8.24 12.64
CA CYS A 31 19.19 -9.12 11.64
C CYS A 31 18.24 -9.36 10.47
N SER A 32 18.79 -9.73 9.31
CA SER A 32 18.01 -10.02 8.09
C SER A 32 16.93 -11.08 8.29
N GLU A 33 17.13 -12.07 9.16
CA GLU A 33 16.13 -13.13 9.41
C GLU A 33 14.95 -12.62 10.23
N CYS A 34 15.19 -11.77 11.24
CA CYS A 34 14.11 -11.13 11.99
C CYS A 34 13.35 -10.10 11.12
N GLU A 35 14.06 -9.40 10.22
CA GLU A 35 13.41 -8.48 9.27
C GLU A 35 12.43 -9.19 8.32
N LYS A 36 12.62 -10.48 8.03
CA LYS A 36 11.68 -11.27 7.22
C LYS A 36 10.34 -11.51 7.92
N ASN A 37 10.24 -11.29 9.24
CA ASN A 37 8.99 -11.32 10.00
C ASN A 37 8.25 -9.98 9.99
N CYS A 38 8.78 -8.96 9.31
CA CYS A 38 8.09 -7.69 9.12
C CYS A 38 7.53 -7.63 7.69
N SER A 39 6.45 -6.87 7.50
CA SER A 39 5.92 -6.49 6.18
C SER A 39 7.01 -6.10 5.15
N ALA A 40 6.75 -6.39 3.87
CA ALA A 40 7.58 -5.93 2.77
C ALA A 40 7.45 -4.42 2.51
N TYR A 41 6.40 -3.79 3.01
CA TYR A 41 6.03 -2.40 2.69
C TYR A 41 6.48 -1.39 3.74
N ILE A 42 7.03 -1.85 4.87
CA ILE A 42 7.66 -0.96 5.86
C ILE A 42 9.19 -0.93 5.71
N ASP A 43 9.77 0.19 6.09
CA ASP A 43 11.20 0.35 6.28
C ASP A 43 11.53 0.22 7.78
N VAL A 44 11.98 -0.96 8.19
CA VAL A 44 12.26 -1.28 9.60
C VAL A 44 13.26 -0.32 10.26
N SER A 45 14.14 0.32 9.48
CA SER A 45 15.15 1.24 10.02
C SER A 45 14.55 2.52 10.62
N ARG A 46 13.33 2.87 10.23
CA ARG A 46 12.62 4.08 10.69
C ARG A 46 11.96 3.91 12.06
N TYR A 47 11.87 2.68 12.55
CA TYR A 47 11.09 2.35 13.73
C TYR A 47 11.94 1.86 14.90
N THR A 48 11.34 1.84 16.09
CA THR A 48 11.96 1.34 17.32
C THR A 48 11.76 -0.18 17.47
N LYS A 49 12.49 -0.81 18.39
CA LYS A 49 12.31 -2.22 18.74
C LYS A 49 10.86 -2.51 19.16
N ASP A 50 10.29 -1.66 20.01
CA ASP A 50 8.95 -1.89 20.58
C ASP A 50 7.88 -1.87 19.47
N PHE A 51 7.92 -0.86 18.60
CA PHE A 51 7.04 -0.81 17.43
C PHE A 51 7.16 -2.05 16.54
N LEU A 52 8.39 -2.48 16.26
CA LEU A 52 8.62 -3.66 15.42
C LEU A 52 8.19 -4.97 16.10
N THR A 53 8.14 -5.00 17.43
CA THR A 53 7.62 -6.15 18.18
C THR A 53 6.11 -6.27 17.97
N GLU A 54 5.38 -5.17 18.15
CA GLU A 54 3.93 -5.10 17.87
C GLU A 54 3.62 -5.40 16.39
N HIS A 55 4.45 -4.90 15.48
CA HIS A 55 4.31 -5.17 14.05
C HIS A 55 4.55 -6.65 13.71
N MET A 56 5.54 -7.30 14.31
CA MET A 56 5.76 -8.74 14.09
C MET A 56 4.58 -9.57 14.62
N GLU A 57 3.96 -9.19 15.73
CA GLU A 57 2.74 -9.83 16.23
C GLU A 57 1.56 -9.64 15.28
N TYR A 58 1.40 -8.43 14.72
CA TYR A 58 0.42 -8.17 13.67
C TYR A 58 0.65 -9.09 12.45
N MET A 59 1.89 -9.20 11.98
CA MET A 59 2.23 -10.07 10.84
C MET A 59 1.97 -11.56 11.14
N GLN A 60 2.17 -12.01 12.38
CA GLN A 60 1.77 -13.37 12.80
C GLN A 60 0.26 -13.57 12.73
N LYS A 61 -0.54 -12.59 13.14
CA LYS A 61 -2.01 -12.63 13.05
C LYS A 61 -2.49 -12.66 11.60
N GLN A 62 -1.86 -11.88 10.72
CA GLN A 62 -2.12 -11.89 9.28
C GLN A 62 -1.78 -13.24 8.64
N ASP A 63 -0.65 -13.85 9.02
CA ASP A 63 -0.27 -15.17 8.53
C ASP A 63 -1.23 -16.28 9.01
N LYS A 64 -1.71 -16.20 10.26
CA LYS A 64 -2.76 -17.11 10.77
C LYS A 64 -4.02 -16.99 9.91
N LEU A 65 -4.47 -15.77 9.62
CA LEU A 65 -5.63 -15.48 8.78
C LEU A 65 -5.45 -16.01 7.35
N TYR A 66 -4.28 -15.81 6.75
CA TYR A 66 -3.96 -16.35 5.43
C TYR A 66 -4.08 -17.88 5.41
N LYS A 67 -3.48 -18.56 6.40
CA LYS A 67 -3.51 -20.03 6.48
C LYS A 67 -4.91 -20.59 6.72
N SER A 68 -5.74 -19.91 7.50
CA SER A 68 -7.09 -20.39 7.81
C SER A 68 -8.10 -20.10 6.69
N GLU A 69 -8.01 -18.93 6.06
CA GLU A 69 -9.05 -18.46 5.14
C GLU A 69 -8.63 -18.49 3.66
N VAL A 70 -7.34 -18.41 3.35
CA VAL A 70 -6.86 -18.28 1.96
C VAL A 70 -6.28 -19.59 1.42
N GLU A 71 -5.43 -20.27 2.20
CA GLU A 71 -4.86 -21.57 1.77
C GLU A 71 -5.92 -22.61 1.38
N PRO A 72 -7.05 -22.76 2.11
CA PRO A 72 -8.08 -23.74 1.75
C PRO A 72 -8.83 -23.44 0.46
N LEU A 73 -8.84 -22.17 0.00
CA LEU A 73 -9.50 -21.78 -1.25
C LEU A 73 -8.76 -22.30 -2.49
N GLY A 74 -7.47 -22.64 -2.34
CA GLY A 74 -6.63 -23.09 -3.44
C GLY A 74 -6.48 -22.06 -4.57
N LYS A 75 -6.09 -22.51 -5.77
CA LYS A 75 -5.87 -21.61 -6.91
C LYS A 75 -7.18 -21.14 -7.57
N GLY A 76 -8.24 -21.95 -7.50
CA GLY A 76 -9.52 -21.67 -8.16
C GLY A 76 -10.45 -20.74 -7.38
N GLY A 77 -10.24 -20.59 -6.07
CA GLY A 77 -11.05 -19.72 -5.21
C GLY A 77 -10.54 -18.29 -5.08
N VAL A 78 -9.54 -17.88 -5.87
CA VAL A 78 -8.93 -16.54 -5.83
C VAL A 78 -8.72 -16.00 -7.24
N ASN A 79 -8.82 -14.68 -7.42
CA ASN A 79 -8.49 -14.02 -8.69
C ASN A 79 -7.03 -13.56 -8.66
N ARG A 80 -6.19 -14.15 -9.52
CA ARG A 80 -4.74 -13.91 -9.56
C ARG A 80 -4.39 -13.09 -10.79
N ILE A 81 -3.95 -11.85 -10.56
CA ILE A 81 -3.40 -10.99 -11.61
C ILE A 81 -1.91 -10.85 -11.32
N ILE A 82 -1.11 -11.70 -11.95
CA ILE A 82 0.35 -11.79 -11.73
C ILE A 82 1.05 -11.66 -13.07
N ASN A 83 2.09 -10.83 -13.11
CA ASN A 83 3.03 -10.77 -14.22
C ASN A 83 4.46 -10.97 -13.72
N ALA A 84 5.14 -11.98 -14.28
CA ALA A 84 6.43 -12.49 -13.83
C ALA A 84 6.47 -12.80 -12.32
N TYR A 85 6.94 -11.85 -11.50
CA TYR A 85 7.14 -12.01 -10.05
C TYR A 85 6.38 -10.99 -9.21
N ASN A 86 5.54 -10.16 -9.84
CA ASN A 86 4.74 -9.15 -9.17
C ASN A 86 3.26 -9.32 -9.51
N GLY A 87 2.39 -8.93 -8.59
CA GLY A 87 0.96 -8.96 -8.87
C GLY A 87 0.10 -8.75 -7.65
N ILE A 88 -1.20 -8.93 -7.86
CA ILE A 88 -2.22 -8.91 -6.82
C ILE A 88 -3.00 -10.21 -6.89
N ILE A 89 -3.27 -10.79 -5.73
CA ILE A 89 -4.22 -11.87 -5.58
C ILE A 89 -5.43 -11.31 -4.84
N PHE A 90 -6.54 -11.14 -5.55
CA PHE A 90 -7.81 -10.71 -5.02
C PHE A 90 -8.54 -11.92 -4.40
N ILE A 91 -9.00 -11.77 -3.17
CA ILE A 91 -9.66 -12.81 -2.38
C ILE A 91 -11.03 -12.25 -1.96
N ASP A 92 -11.89 -12.06 -2.96
CA ASP A 92 -13.17 -11.35 -2.79
C ASP A 92 -14.10 -12.02 -1.77
N SER A 93 -13.98 -13.33 -1.59
CA SER A 93 -14.73 -14.12 -0.60
C SER A 93 -14.48 -13.69 0.85
N ILE A 94 -13.35 -13.02 1.13
CA ILE A 94 -13.02 -12.47 2.45
C ILE A 94 -12.83 -10.95 2.42
N GLY A 95 -13.06 -10.29 1.28
CA GLY A 95 -12.92 -8.84 1.15
C GLY A 95 -11.49 -8.33 1.33
N MET A 96 -10.49 -9.11 0.91
CA MET A 96 -9.06 -8.78 1.06
C MET A 96 -8.25 -9.12 -0.20
N PHE A 97 -7.03 -8.59 -0.28
CA PHE A 97 -6.05 -8.95 -1.29
C PHE A 97 -4.66 -9.20 -0.71
N GLU A 98 -3.86 -9.97 -1.43
CA GLU A 98 -2.43 -10.17 -1.21
C GLU A 98 -1.64 -9.44 -2.30
N ALA A 99 -0.66 -8.63 -1.91
CA ALA A 99 0.23 -7.94 -2.83
C ALA A 99 1.56 -8.69 -2.98
N ILE A 100 1.82 -9.19 -4.19
CA ILE A 100 2.99 -10.01 -4.52
C ILE A 100 4.09 -9.14 -5.12
N THR A 101 5.28 -9.20 -4.52
CA THR A 101 6.52 -8.59 -5.03
C THR A 101 7.73 -9.51 -4.73
N PRO A 102 8.89 -9.33 -5.40
CA PRO A 102 10.12 -10.05 -5.07
C PRO A 102 10.61 -9.86 -3.63
N LYS A 103 10.28 -8.73 -2.99
CA LYS A 103 10.59 -8.49 -1.58
C LYS A 103 9.62 -9.27 -0.68
N TYR A 104 8.35 -9.30 -1.08
CA TYR A 104 7.30 -10.02 -0.38
C TYR A 104 7.52 -11.55 -0.40
N SER A 105 7.94 -12.13 -1.52
CA SER A 105 8.20 -13.58 -1.62
C SER A 105 9.32 -14.09 -0.70
N LYS A 106 10.13 -13.18 -0.13
CA LYS A 106 11.20 -13.50 0.83
C LYS A 106 10.76 -13.39 2.29
N LYS A 107 9.52 -13.00 2.55
CA LYS A 107 8.98 -12.83 3.90
C LYS A 107 8.50 -14.17 4.45
N ASN A 108 8.62 -14.33 5.77
CA ASN A 108 8.23 -15.55 6.47
C ASN A 108 6.71 -15.64 6.67
N GLN A 109 6.05 -14.48 6.67
CA GLN A 109 4.64 -14.32 6.96
C GLN A 109 3.93 -13.69 5.77
N LYS A 110 2.70 -14.12 5.55
CA LYS A 110 1.80 -13.54 4.55
C LYS A 110 1.04 -12.34 5.13
N GLU A 111 0.91 -11.29 4.34
CA GLU A 111 0.19 -10.07 4.72
C GLU A 111 -1.00 -9.89 3.81
N LEU A 112 -2.19 -9.75 4.41
CA LEU A 112 -3.43 -9.46 3.71
C LEU A 112 -3.84 -8.01 3.96
N PHE A 113 -4.44 -7.41 2.94
CA PHE A 113 -4.92 -6.03 2.98
C PHE A 113 -6.40 -6.01 2.70
N ARG A 114 -7.16 -5.26 3.51
CA ARG A 114 -8.62 -5.23 3.38
C ARG A 114 -9.05 -4.24 2.31
N TYR A 115 -10.12 -4.56 1.58
CA TYR A 115 -10.69 -3.64 0.61
C TYR A 115 -11.28 -2.39 1.27
N ASP A 116 -11.89 -2.55 2.44
CA ASP A 116 -12.46 -1.43 3.18
C ASP A 116 -11.41 -0.47 3.76
N GLN A 117 -10.12 -0.82 3.70
CA GLN A 117 -9.00 0.06 4.02
C GLN A 117 -8.49 0.83 2.80
N ILE A 118 -8.89 0.48 1.57
CA ILE A 118 -8.46 1.20 0.37
C ILE A 118 -9.08 2.60 0.38
N LYS A 119 -8.22 3.61 0.30
CA LYS A 119 -8.58 5.01 0.14
C LYS A 119 -8.73 5.38 -1.33
N ASP A 120 -7.73 4.98 -2.13
CA ASP A 120 -7.69 5.25 -3.57
C ASP A 120 -6.70 4.31 -4.25
N PHE A 121 -6.71 4.27 -5.59
CA PHE A 121 -5.73 3.54 -6.38
C PHE A 121 -5.51 4.22 -7.72
N ALA A 122 -4.27 4.22 -8.20
CA ALA A 122 -3.89 4.88 -9.43
C ALA A 122 -2.75 4.15 -10.13
N TYR A 123 -2.68 4.27 -11.45
CA TYR A 123 -1.50 3.84 -12.18
C TYR A 123 -0.29 4.71 -11.85
N TYR A 124 0.90 4.09 -11.85
CA TYR A 124 2.16 4.82 -11.89
C TYR A 124 3.01 4.35 -13.06
N GLN A 125 3.86 5.24 -13.54
CA GLN A 125 4.81 4.95 -14.60
C GLN A 125 6.13 5.67 -14.33
N VAL A 126 7.23 4.97 -14.58
CA VAL A 126 8.57 5.53 -14.57
C VAL A 126 9.08 5.53 -16.00
N LYS A 127 9.48 6.71 -16.50
CA LYS A 127 9.98 6.86 -17.86
C LYS A 127 11.46 6.52 -17.92
N ASN A 128 11.86 5.77 -18.94
CA ASN A 128 13.26 5.65 -19.29
C ASN A 128 13.70 6.93 -20.03
N ASN A 129 14.81 7.54 -19.64
CA ASN A 129 15.34 8.77 -20.24
C ASN A 129 16.25 8.50 -21.45
N SER A 130 16.14 7.34 -22.10
CA SER A 130 16.87 7.09 -23.35
C SER A 130 16.28 7.94 -24.48
N ASP A 131 17.12 8.73 -25.15
CA ASP A 131 16.79 9.69 -26.23
C ASP A 131 16.20 9.06 -27.52
N SER A 132 15.72 7.81 -27.48
CA SER A 132 15.14 7.09 -28.61
C SER A 132 13.71 6.65 -28.33
N GLY A 133 12.72 7.39 -28.87
CA GLY A 133 11.35 6.88 -29.08
C GLY A 133 10.70 6.13 -27.90
N LYS A 134 10.51 6.86 -26.79
CA LYS A 134 9.89 6.51 -25.48
C LYS A 134 9.40 5.06 -25.28
N LYS A 135 10.13 4.32 -24.44
CA LYS A 135 9.68 3.14 -23.69
C LYS A 135 9.54 3.48 -22.20
N TYR A 136 8.55 2.97 -21.49
CA TYR A 136 8.48 3.10 -20.01
C TYR A 136 9.39 2.08 -19.34
N SER A 137 10.16 2.49 -18.34
CA SER A 137 11.03 1.57 -17.57
C SER A 137 10.21 0.70 -16.63
N GLU A 138 9.09 1.22 -16.11
CA GLU A 138 8.21 0.51 -15.19
C GLU A 138 6.79 1.04 -15.27
N VAL A 139 5.81 0.14 -15.32
CA VAL A 139 4.37 0.45 -15.22
C VAL A 139 3.75 -0.42 -14.13
N GLY A 140 2.83 0.15 -13.37
CA GLY A 140 2.20 -0.57 -12.27
C GLY A 140 1.04 0.16 -11.61
N LEU A 141 0.65 -0.33 -10.44
CA LEU A 141 -0.47 0.20 -9.66
C LEU A 141 0.01 0.63 -8.26
N ASP A 142 -0.38 1.83 -7.87
CA ASP A 142 -0.32 2.34 -6.49
C ASP A 142 -1.68 2.15 -5.85
N ILE A 143 -1.73 1.46 -4.70
CA ILE A 143 -2.92 1.34 -3.85
C ILE A 143 -2.67 2.11 -2.57
N PHE A 144 -3.44 3.17 -2.36
CA PHE A 144 -3.38 4.02 -1.18
C PHE A 144 -4.34 3.48 -0.13
N LEU A 145 -3.83 3.23 1.07
CA LEU A 145 -4.63 2.77 2.21
C LEU A 145 -4.93 3.93 3.15
N LYS A 146 -6.11 3.89 3.78
CA LYS A 146 -6.37 4.63 5.01
C LYS A 146 -5.45 4.06 6.07
N SER A 147 -4.54 4.84 6.64
CA SER A 147 -3.46 4.33 7.48
C SER A 147 -3.17 5.27 8.64
N GLU A 148 -2.70 4.71 9.75
CA GLU A 148 -2.14 5.49 10.87
C GLU A 148 -0.79 6.13 10.55
N TYR A 149 -0.16 5.68 9.47
CA TYR A 149 1.12 6.16 8.97
C TYR A 149 0.96 6.73 7.57
N THR A 150 1.81 7.69 7.22
CA THR A 150 1.94 8.24 5.87
C THR A 150 2.75 7.28 4.97
N ALA A 151 2.73 7.51 3.65
CA ALA A 151 3.53 6.72 2.70
C ALA A 151 5.05 6.81 2.98
N ASP A 152 5.49 7.90 3.62
CA ASP A 152 6.87 8.09 4.07
C ASP A 152 7.15 7.41 5.43
N GLY A 153 6.21 6.66 5.99
CA GLY A 153 6.41 5.89 7.23
C GLY A 153 6.44 6.73 8.51
N PHE A 154 5.88 7.93 8.49
CA PHE A 154 5.69 8.74 9.69
C PHE A 154 4.26 8.57 10.22
N LYS A 155 4.07 8.63 11.53
CA LYS A 155 2.73 8.60 12.12
C LYS A 155 1.94 9.81 11.64
N ASP A 156 0.75 9.57 11.10
CA ASP A 156 -0.15 10.61 10.62
C ASP A 156 -0.70 11.38 11.84
N PRO A 157 -0.50 12.72 11.93
CA PRO A 157 -1.04 13.50 13.03
C PRO A 157 -2.57 13.60 13.00
N LEU A 158 -3.20 13.31 11.85
CA LEU A 158 -4.64 13.34 11.67
C LEU A 158 -5.10 12.11 10.87
N PRO A 159 -5.05 10.91 11.47
CA PRO A 159 -5.36 9.68 10.77
C PRO A 159 -6.81 9.69 10.25
N PRO A 160 -7.10 9.03 9.12
CA PRO A 160 -8.44 8.94 8.57
C PRO A 160 -9.43 8.30 9.56
N SER A 161 -10.69 8.73 9.55
CA SER A 161 -11.75 8.07 10.31
C SER A 161 -12.13 6.70 9.74
N GLY A 162 -12.64 5.82 10.59
CA GLY A 162 -13.08 4.47 10.22
C GLY A 162 -11.98 3.42 10.38
N LYS A 163 -12.12 2.27 9.70
CA LYS A 163 -11.08 1.23 9.73
C LYS A 163 -9.86 1.68 8.92
N VAL A 164 -8.73 1.79 9.61
CA VAL A 164 -7.42 2.14 9.05
C VAL A 164 -6.48 0.93 9.11
N HIS A 165 -5.54 0.87 8.18
CA HIS A 165 -4.42 -0.04 8.26
C HIS A 165 -3.40 0.49 9.29
N PRO A 166 -2.92 -0.35 10.22
CA PRO A 166 -2.10 0.13 11.34
C PRO A 166 -0.68 0.56 10.97
N TYR A 167 -0.20 0.34 9.73
CA TYR A 167 1.24 0.38 9.42
C TYR A 167 1.58 0.77 7.98
N VAL A 168 0.76 0.38 6.99
CA VAL A 168 1.06 0.53 5.56
C VAL A 168 0.09 1.53 4.96
N ALA A 169 0.61 2.57 4.33
CA ALA A 169 -0.17 3.62 3.68
C ALA A 169 -0.22 3.50 2.15
N LEU A 170 0.78 2.86 1.57
CA LEU A 170 0.95 2.72 0.13
C LEU A 170 1.50 1.34 -0.20
N ILE A 171 0.84 0.67 -1.13
CA ILE A 171 1.33 -0.55 -1.76
C ILE A 171 1.58 -0.22 -3.23
N ARG A 172 2.85 -0.27 -3.63
CA ARG A 172 3.28 -0.08 -5.01
C ARG A 172 3.63 -1.41 -5.65
N ILE A 173 2.98 -1.75 -6.76
CA ILE A 173 3.16 -3.02 -7.46
C ILE A 173 3.50 -2.76 -8.93
N SER A 174 4.72 -3.11 -9.31
CA SER A 174 5.20 -3.07 -10.69
C SER A 174 4.71 -4.29 -11.43
N PHE A 175 3.87 -4.14 -12.45
CA PHE A 175 3.41 -5.28 -13.24
C PHE A 175 4.28 -5.49 -14.47
N GLU A 176 4.73 -4.41 -15.10
CA GLU A 176 5.49 -4.48 -16.34
C GLU A 176 6.77 -3.63 -16.29
N LYS A 177 7.78 -4.05 -17.07
CA LYS A 177 9.07 -3.35 -17.23
C LYS A 177 9.42 -3.23 -18.70
N ASP A 178 10.07 -2.13 -19.05
CA ASP A 178 10.58 -1.84 -20.41
C ASP A 178 9.50 -2.00 -21.51
N THR A 179 8.24 -1.65 -21.21
CA THR A 179 7.10 -1.84 -22.11
C THR A 179 6.20 -0.60 -22.19
N ASP A 180 5.48 -0.50 -23.30
CA ASP A 180 4.43 0.49 -23.53
C ASP A 180 3.01 -0.10 -23.35
N ASP A 181 2.90 -1.27 -22.71
CA ASP A 181 1.64 -1.95 -22.37
C ASP A 181 1.45 -2.06 -20.86
N ALA A 182 0.21 -1.85 -20.39
CA ALA A 182 -0.17 -1.93 -18.98
C ALA A 182 -1.23 -3.01 -18.74
N LEU A 183 -1.21 -4.13 -19.49
CA LEU A 183 -2.33 -5.08 -19.51
C LEU A 183 -2.64 -5.72 -18.14
N ALA A 184 -1.63 -6.05 -17.34
CA ALA A 184 -1.85 -6.67 -16.04
C ALA A 184 -2.23 -5.62 -14.99
N ALA A 185 -1.59 -4.44 -15.01
CA ALA A 185 -2.03 -3.30 -14.21
C ALA A 185 -3.48 -2.90 -14.55
N GLY A 186 -3.82 -2.91 -15.85
CA GLY A 186 -5.14 -2.81 -16.47
C GLY A 186 -6.20 -3.61 -15.74
N ARG A 187 -6.08 -4.93 -15.88
CA ARG A 187 -6.99 -5.90 -15.26
C ARG A 187 -7.09 -5.74 -13.75
N ALA A 188 -6.00 -5.39 -13.06
CA ALA A 188 -6.03 -5.16 -11.62
C ALA A 188 -6.83 -3.92 -11.23
N LYS A 189 -6.67 -2.80 -11.97
CA LYS A 189 -7.46 -1.58 -11.78
C LYS A 189 -8.93 -1.84 -12.10
N ASP A 190 -9.22 -2.57 -13.18
CA ASP A 190 -10.60 -2.89 -13.57
C ASP A 190 -11.31 -3.72 -12.50
N HIS A 191 -10.64 -4.73 -11.94
CA HIS A 191 -11.20 -5.51 -10.83
C HIS A 191 -11.47 -4.62 -9.62
N LEU A 192 -10.55 -3.71 -9.26
CA LEU A 192 -10.79 -2.74 -8.19
C LEU A 192 -11.96 -1.81 -8.52
N ASN A 193 -12.05 -1.30 -9.76
CA ASN A 193 -13.17 -0.48 -10.20
C ASN A 193 -14.50 -1.24 -10.04
N GLU A 194 -14.57 -2.50 -10.46
CA GLU A 194 -15.73 -3.37 -10.27
C GLU A 194 -16.10 -3.53 -8.79
N LEU A 195 -15.11 -3.82 -7.92
CA LEU A 195 -15.32 -3.95 -6.47
C LEU A 195 -15.92 -2.68 -5.85
N PHE A 196 -15.53 -1.50 -6.36
CA PHE A 196 -16.00 -0.20 -5.86
C PHE A 196 -17.14 0.41 -6.69
N GLY A 197 -17.76 -0.35 -7.59
CA GLY A 197 -18.86 0.13 -8.44
C GLY A 197 -18.49 1.32 -9.34
N ARG A 198 -17.19 1.50 -9.61
CA ARG A 198 -16.68 2.51 -10.54
C ARG A 198 -16.82 1.96 -11.97
N PRO A 199 -17.17 2.79 -12.96
CA PRO A 199 -17.28 2.34 -14.34
C PRO A 199 -15.96 1.68 -14.78
N SER A 200 -16.06 0.51 -15.44
CA SER A 200 -14.89 -0.14 -16.02
C SER A 200 -14.39 0.68 -17.20
N GLU A 201 -13.11 1.02 -17.18
CA GLU A 201 -12.46 1.68 -18.31
C GLU A 201 -12.08 0.56 -19.28
N THR A 202 -12.88 0.32 -20.32
CA THR A 202 -12.61 -0.78 -21.26
C THR A 202 -11.21 -0.61 -21.88
N PHE A 203 -10.24 -1.37 -21.39
CA PHE A 203 -8.84 -1.24 -21.75
C PHE A 203 -8.52 -2.08 -22.98
N GLY A 204 -8.86 -1.55 -24.16
CA GLY A 204 -8.67 -2.20 -25.46
C GLY A 204 -7.55 -1.61 -26.33
N GLY A 205 -6.60 -0.85 -25.78
CA GLY A 205 -5.60 -0.14 -26.59
C GLY A 205 -4.37 0.38 -25.83
N SER A 206 -3.39 0.88 -26.60
CA SER A 206 -2.05 1.33 -26.13
C SER A 206 -2.08 2.29 -24.92
N ILE A 207 -1.01 2.36 -24.12
CA ILE A 207 -0.89 3.21 -22.91
C ILE A 207 -1.33 4.69 -23.09
N LYS A 208 -1.37 5.23 -24.32
CA LYS A 208 -1.89 6.58 -24.54
C LYS A 208 -3.40 6.70 -24.29
N GLU A 209 -4.19 5.69 -24.60
CA GLU A 209 -5.65 5.73 -24.45
C GLU A 209 -6.08 5.48 -23.00
N ALA A 210 -5.34 4.61 -22.32
CA ALA A 210 -5.39 4.32 -20.89
C ALA A 210 -5.20 5.50 -19.92
N PHE A 211 -4.51 6.55 -20.37
CA PHE A 211 -4.01 7.64 -19.52
C PHE A 211 -4.38 9.02 -20.04
N THR A 212 -4.89 9.15 -21.28
CA THR A 212 -5.36 10.46 -21.76
C THR A 212 -6.71 10.85 -21.18
N GLY A 213 -7.42 9.86 -20.64
CA GLY A 213 -8.66 9.96 -19.90
C GLY A 213 -9.79 10.59 -20.68
N THR A 214 -11.02 10.21 -20.35
CA THR A 214 -12.14 11.09 -20.69
C THR A 214 -12.01 12.41 -19.90
N GLY A 215 -12.69 13.49 -20.32
CA GLY A 215 -12.54 14.82 -19.71
C GLY A 215 -12.72 14.89 -18.18
N GLN A 216 -13.34 13.86 -17.59
CA GLN A 216 -13.58 13.68 -16.17
C GLN A 216 -12.32 13.21 -15.41
N GLU A 217 -11.52 12.30 -15.97
CA GLU A 217 -10.24 11.88 -15.40
C GLU A 217 -9.21 13.01 -15.35
N ARG A 218 -9.24 13.94 -16.33
CA ARG A 218 -8.42 15.16 -16.25
C ARG A 218 -8.84 16.07 -15.11
N ALA A 219 -10.11 16.10 -14.74
CA ALA A 219 -10.59 16.85 -13.60
C ALA A 219 -10.17 16.16 -12.28
N ASP A 220 -10.26 14.83 -12.22
CA ASP A 220 -9.89 14.06 -11.02
C ASP A 220 -8.38 13.98 -10.81
N MET A 221 -7.58 13.81 -11.86
CA MET A 221 -6.11 13.83 -11.76
C MET A 221 -5.59 15.24 -11.42
N LYS A 222 -6.28 16.29 -11.88
CA LYS A 222 -5.98 17.67 -11.49
C LYS A 222 -6.41 17.93 -10.05
N ALA A 223 -7.55 17.40 -9.62
CA ALA A 223 -7.99 17.45 -8.23
C ALA A 223 -7.06 16.66 -7.29
N GLN A 224 -6.56 15.50 -7.69
CA GLN A 224 -5.59 14.69 -6.95
C GLN A 224 -4.22 15.37 -6.89
N ALA A 225 -3.72 15.92 -8.00
CA ALA A 225 -2.47 16.68 -8.01
C ALA A 225 -2.56 17.97 -7.17
N GLU A 226 -3.73 18.63 -7.16
CA GLU A 226 -4.01 19.77 -6.29
C GLU A 226 -4.13 19.35 -4.82
N THR A 227 -4.70 18.17 -4.54
CA THR A 227 -4.79 17.62 -3.18
C THR A 227 -3.42 17.24 -2.62
N VAL A 228 -2.56 16.61 -3.42
CA VAL A 228 -1.17 16.29 -3.02
C VAL A 228 -0.34 17.56 -2.82
N LYS A 229 -0.49 18.57 -3.71
CA LYS A 229 0.14 19.88 -3.51
C LYS A 229 -0.40 20.60 -2.27
N ALA A 230 -1.69 20.50 -1.99
CA ALA A 230 -2.30 21.07 -0.79
C ALA A 230 -1.80 20.37 0.49
N LEU A 231 -1.66 19.04 0.49
CA LEU A 231 -1.07 18.28 1.59
C LEU A 231 0.42 18.64 1.81
N GLY A 232 1.20 18.78 0.74
CA GLY A 232 2.59 19.23 0.82
C GLY A 232 2.73 20.69 1.28
N GLY A 233 1.80 21.56 0.87
CA GLY A 233 1.69 22.94 1.36
C GLY A 233 1.29 23.01 2.82
N LEU A 234 0.36 22.14 3.26
CA LEU A 234 -0.10 22.02 4.64
C LEU A 234 1.03 21.55 5.55
N ALA A 235 1.79 20.53 5.16
CA ALA A 235 2.96 20.08 5.92
C ALA A 235 3.98 21.22 6.12
N LYS A 236 4.16 22.09 5.10
CA LYS A 236 5.04 23.25 5.16
C LYS A 236 4.48 24.38 6.05
N SER A 237 3.17 24.64 6.04
CA SER A 237 2.54 25.64 6.90
C SER A 237 2.41 25.19 8.36
N PHE A 238 2.25 23.89 8.62
CA PHE A 238 2.33 23.32 9.98
C PHE A 238 3.73 23.49 10.58
N LEU A 239 4.79 23.37 9.76
CA LEU A 239 6.16 23.67 10.16
C LEU A 239 6.40 25.18 10.40
N GLN A 240 5.60 26.06 9.78
CA GLN A 240 5.72 27.51 9.89
C GLN A 240 4.76 28.17 10.91
N LYS A 241 3.90 27.40 11.57
CA LYS A 241 2.93 27.86 12.60
C LYS A 241 1.97 28.98 12.15
N ASP A 242 1.52 28.97 10.90
CA ASP A 242 0.58 29.98 10.41
C ASP A 242 -0.88 29.49 10.54
N SER A 243 -1.55 29.86 11.62
CA SER A 243 -2.82 29.25 12.09
C SER A 243 -4.05 29.60 11.25
N ALA A 244 -4.04 30.71 10.52
CA ALA A 244 -5.19 31.16 9.72
C ALA A 244 -5.32 30.40 8.39
N ALA A 245 -4.20 30.04 7.75
CA ALA A 245 -4.19 29.26 6.50
C ALA A 245 -4.61 27.80 6.71
N VAL A 246 -4.36 27.25 7.90
CA VAL A 246 -4.74 25.87 8.28
C VAL A 246 -6.26 25.72 8.40
N GLY A 247 -6.96 26.75 8.91
CA GLY A 247 -8.42 26.72 9.12
C GLY A 247 -9.22 26.68 7.81
N GLN A 248 -8.92 27.58 6.86
CA GLN A 248 -9.64 27.64 5.57
C GLN A 248 -9.36 26.43 4.67
N ALA A 249 -8.17 25.83 4.76
CA ALA A 249 -7.84 24.62 4.02
C ALA A 249 -8.59 23.38 4.56
N GLN A 250 -8.77 23.29 5.88
CA GLN A 250 -9.57 22.22 6.52
C GLN A 250 -11.06 22.29 6.14
N GLU A 251 -11.62 23.49 6.00
CA GLU A 251 -13.04 23.69 5.64
C GLU A 251 -13.32 23.34 4.17
N ASN A 252 -12.45 23.77 3.25
CA ASN A 252 -12.59 23.44 1.82
C ASN A 252 -12.35 21.96 1.52
N LEU A 253 -11.49 21.28 2.29
CA LEU A 253 -11.34 19.82 2.24
C LEU A 253 -12.60 19.10 2.73
N LYS A 254 -13.23 19.58 3.83
CA LYS A 254 -14.47 18.99 4.38
C LYS A 254 -15.65 19.05 3.41
N MET A 255 -15.87 20.18 2.72
CA MET A 255 -16.97 20.30 1.76
C MET A 255 -16.79 19.40 0.52
N LYS A 256 -15.57 19.34 -0.06
CA LYS A 256 -15.31 18.48 -1.24
C LYS A 256 -15.19 16.99 -0.91
N THR A 257 -14.84 16.64 0.33
CA THR A 257 -14.87 15.23 0.75
C THR A 257 -16.30 14.75 0.99
N GLN A 258 -17.22 15.57 1.50
CA GLN A 258 -18.60 15.11 1.79
C GLN A 258 -19.35 14.57 0.56
N ASP A 259 -19.22 15.19 -0.62
CA ASP A 259 -19.92 14.74 -1.84
C ASP A 259 -19.28 13.52 -2.51
N ALA A 260 -17.96 13.31 -2.35
CA ALA A 260 -17.28 12.10 -2.81
C ALA A 260 -17.41 10.92 -1.81
N VAL A 261 -17.64 11.24 -0.53
CA VAL A 261 -17.75 10.29 0.58
C VAL A 261 -19.12 9.60 0.59
N SER A 262 -20.21 10.25 0.19
CA SER A 262 -21.55 9.64 0.23
C SER A 262 -21.71 8.42 -0.69
N THR A 263 -21.02 8.39 -1.85
CA THR A 263 -21.09 7.25 -2.79
C THR A 263 -20.08 6.15 -2.43
N ALA A 264 -18.94 6.50 -1.82
CA ALA A 264 -17.96 5.54 -1.32
C ALA A 264 -18.38 4.82 -0.02
N LEU A 265 -19.32 5.42 0.73
CA LEU A 265 -19.82 4.89 2.01
C LEU A 265 -20.69 3.63 1.88
N ASP A 266 -21.37 3.43 0.75
CA ASP A 266 -22.29 2.29 0.60
C ASP A 266 -21.57 0.98 0.24
N TYR A 267 -20.51 1.04 -0.57
CA TYR A 267 -19.72 -0.13 -0.99
C TYR A 267 -18.70 -0.61 0.05
N GLY A 268 -18.19 0.28 0.90
CA GLY A 268 -17.28 -0.08 2.00
C GLY A 268 -17.94 -1.03 3.01
N SER A 269 -19.25 -0.92 3.22
CA SER A 269 -20.01 -1.68 4.23
C SER A 269 -19.95 -3.20 4.01
N LYS A 270 -20.22 -3.67 2.77
CA LYS A 270 -20.20 -5.10 2.43
C LYS A 270 -18.84 -5.73 2.68
N TYR A 271 -17.76 -5.07 2.25
CA TYR A 271 -16.42 -5.63 2.43
C TYR A 271 -15.92 -5.49 3.87
N THR A 272 -16.37 -4.48 4.63
CA THR A 272 -16.14 -4.43 6.07
C THR A 272 -16.73 -5.64 6.78
N GLU A 273 -18.00 -5.96 6.54
CA GLU A 273 -18.65 -7.13 7.16
C GLU A 273 -17.99 -8.45 6.73
N THR A 274 -17.66 -8.57 5.45
CA THR A 274 -17.03 -9.78 4.89
C THR A 274 -15.65 -10.02 5.53
N ALA A 275 -14.82 -8.99 5.62
CA ALA A 275 -13.50 -9.10 6.21
C ALA A 275 -13.56 -9.27 7.73
N ASP A 276 -14.51 -8.64 8.42
CA ASP A 276 -14.74 -8.85 9.87
C ASP A 276 -15.21 -10.27 10.18
N ALA A 277 -16.00 -10.87 9.28
CA ALA A 277 -16.39 -12.28 9.42
C ALA A 277 -15.18 -13.21 9.25
N ALA A 278 -14.29 -12.95 8.28
CA ALA A 278 -13.08 -13.73 8.07
C ALA A 278 -12.10 -13.63 9.25
N GLU A 279 -11.85 -12.41 9.75
CA GLU A 279 -11.01 -12.18 10.92
C GLU A 279 -11.56 -12.88 12.17
N ARG A 280 -12.88 -12.79 12.41
CA ARG A 280 -13.51 -13.49 13.54
C ARG A 280 -13.35 -15.00 13.47
N ARG A 281 -13.48 -15.61 12.29
CA ARG A 281 -13.25 -17.06 12.11
C ARG A 281 -11.80 -17.44 12.33
N ALA A 282 -10.86 -16.65 11.81
CA ALA A 282 -9.44 -16.94 11.89
C ALA A 282 -8.85 -16.76 13.31
N TRP A 283 -9.40 -15.84 14.10
CA TRP A 283 -8.85 -15.48 15.42
C TRP A 283 -9.57 -16.10 16.62
N GLN A 284 -10.64 -16.84 16.37
CA GLN A 284 -11.14 -17.85 17.31
C GLN A 284 -10.08 -18.97 17.51
#